data_AF-A0A6G6K3I2-F1
#
_entry.id   AF-A0A6G6K3I2-F1
#
_cell.length_a   1.000
_cell.length_b   1.000
_cell.length_c   1.000
_cell.angle_alpha   90.00
_cell.angle_beta   90.00
_cell.angle_gamma   90.00
#
_symmetry.space_group_name_H-M   'P 1'
#
loop_
_entity.id
_entity.type
_entity.pdbx_description
1 polymer ?
#
loop_
_entity_poly.entity_id
_entity_poly.type
_entity_poly.pdbx_seq_one_letter_code
_entity_poly.pdbx_strand_id
1 'polypeptide(L)'
;MSRRRIKLIFLLVLVATASLVAVQLVLTWSPEDPLRFRITAPRTAAAEALPGIEYAVTVENTTSTTIHLIQADVFVPAKDVKPDEAANTYVSSVHIPYSASAGTPLTVIPPHSTCEVVLPLPKEFSLENLKDAHISYFSTSRSKAAIYNAVVHLRKTLPSLKLDPLFPYLAPDTHRTPLEFQ
;
A
#
# COMPACT_ATOMS: atom_id res chain seq x y z
N MET A 1 -33.59 -30.44 -26.00
CA MET A 1 -32.52 -30.67 -25.00
C MET A 1 -33.15 -31.19 -23.71
N SER A 2 -32.59 -32.24 -23.07
CA SER A 2 -33.15 -32.75 -21.81
C SER A 2 -32.90 -31.76 -20.66
N ARG A 3 -33.85 -31.64 -19.72
CA ARG A 3 -33.74 -30.73 -18.54
C ARG A 3 -32.45 -30.95 -17.73
N ARG A 4 -31.88 -32.16 -17.78
CA ARG A 4 -30.59 -32.50 -17.13
C ARG A 4 -29.39 -31.82 -17.80
N ARG A 5 -29.36 -31.75 -19.14
CA ARG A 5 -28.27 -31.09 -19.88
C ARG A 5 -28.25 -29.58 -19.64
N ILE A 6 -29.43 -28.95 -19.60
CA ILE A 6 -29.56 -27.51 -19.32
C ILE A 6 -29.02 -27.18 -17.93
N LYS A 7 -29.42 -27.94 -16.89
CA LYS A 7 -28.90 -27.76 -15.52
C LYS A 7 -27.38 -27.88 -15.45
N LEU A 8 -26.81 -28.83 -16.18
CA LEU A 8 -25.37 -29.07 -16.19
C LEU A 8 -24.62 -27.94 -16.89
N ILE A 9 -25.16 -27.41 -17.99
CA ILE A 9 -24.60 -26.22 -18.66
C ILE A 9 -24.64 -25.01 -17.72
N PHE A 10 -25.78 -24.73 -17.07
CA PHE A 10 -25.87 -23.64 -16.10
C PHE A 10 -24.89 -23.79 -14.94
N LEU A 11 -24.75 -25.00 -14.41
CA LEU A 11 -23.78 -25.27 -13.35
C LEU A 11 -22.35 -25.01 -13.82
N LEU A 12 -21.97 -25.49 -15.01
CA LEU A 12 -20.64 -25.25 -15.57
C LEU A 12 -20.37 -23.77 -15.78
N VAL A 13 -21.34 -23.02 -16.32
CA VAL A 13 -21.22 -21.56 -16.49
C VAL A 13 -21.06 -20.87 -15.15
N LEU A 14 -21.84 -21.23 -14.14
CA LEU A 14 -21.75 -20.66 -12.79
C LEU A 14 -20.39 -20.93 -12.14
N VAL A 15 -19.89 -22.16 -12.24
CA VAL A 15 -18.58 -22.53 -11.70
C VAL A 15 -17.48 -21.78 -12.45
N ALA A 16 -17.52 -21.72 -13.78
CA ALA A 16 -16.52 -21.02 -14.57
C ALA A 16 -16.46 -19.52 -14.24
N THR A 17 -17.62 -18.85 -14.11
CA THR A 17 -17.67 -17.43 -13.72
C THR A 17 -17.21 -17.22 -12.28
N ALA A 18 -17.63 -18.06 -11.34
CA ALA A 18 -17.18 -17.98 -9.95
C ALA A 18 -15.66 -18.18 -9.82
N SER A 19 -15.09 -19.16 -10.53
CA SER A 19 -13.65 -19.39 -10.56
C SER A 19 -12.90 -18.21 -11.16
N LEU A 20 -13.39 -17.62 -12.25
CA LEU A 20 -12.77 -16.45 -12.87
C LEU A 20 -12.73 -15.26 -11.91
N VAL A 21 -13.84 -14.98 -11.22
CA VAL A 21 -13.91 -13.91 -10.21
C VAL A 21 -12.97 -14.20 -9.04
N ALA A 22 -12.92 -15.45 -8.56
CA ALA A 22 -12.04 -15.84 -7.47
C ALA A 22 -10.55 -15.67 -7.83
N VAL A 23 -10.14 -16.10 -9.02
CA VAL A 23 -8.77 -15.93 -9.51
C VAL A 23 -8.41 -14.44 -9.61
N GLN A 24 -9.29 -13.63 -10.20
CA GLN A 24 -9.06 -12.19 -10.31
C GLN A 24 -8.96 -11.51 -8.94
N LEU A 25 -9.79 -11.95 -7.99
CA LEU A 25 -9.74 -11.45 -6.62
C LEU A 25 -8.38 -11.77 -6.01
N VAL A 26 -7.92 -13.02 -6.06
CA VAL A 26 -6.63 -13.47 -5.50
C VAL A 26 -5.47 -12.67 -6.10
N LEU A 27 -5.42 -12.52 -7.43
CA LEU A 27 -4.35 -11.80 -8.11
C LEU A 27 -4.30 -10.31 -7.76
N THR A 28 -5.45 -9.69 -7.47
CA THR A 28 -5.53 -8.26 -7.15
C THR A 28 -5.61 -7.97 -5.65
N TRP A 29 -5.70 -9.02 -4.82
CA TRP A 29 -5.95 -8.88 -3.38
C TRP A 29 -4.77 -8.22 -2.66
N SER A 30 -3.59 -8.81 -2.84
CA SER A 30 -2.32 -8.42 -2.22
C SER A 30 -1.21 -8.61 -3.26
N PRO A 31 -1.08 -7.70 -4.24
CA PRO A 31 0.00 -7.75 -5.20
C PRO A 31 1.38 -7.74 -4.51
N GLU A 32 2.34 -8.45 -5.08
CA GLU A 32 3.74 -8.44 -4.65
C GLU A 32 4.40 -7.12 -5.13
N ASP A 33 5.12 -6.45 -4.22
CA ASP A 33 5.82 -5.17 -4.44
C ASP A 33 5.04 -4.12 -5.26
N PRO A 34 3.85 -3.69 -4.77
CA PRO A 34 2.94 -2.89 -5.58
C PRO A 34 3.41 -1.47 -5.86
N LEU A 35 4.27 -0.94 -5.01
CA LEU A 35 4.74 0.43 -5.08
C LEU A 35 6.26 0.49 -5.13
N ARG A 36 6.75 1.38 -5.98
CA ARG A 36 8.16 1.75 -6.09
C ARG A 36 8.32 3.23 -5.76
N PHE A 37 9.37 3.56 -5.00
CA PHE A 37 9.61 4.91 -4.51
C PHE A 37 10.94 5.42 -5.06
N ARG A 38 10.91 6.59 -5.71
CA ARG A 38 12.08 7.27 -6.25
C ARG A 38 12.22 8.66 -5.66
N ILE A 39 13.32 8.91 -4.97
CA ILE A 39 13.64 10.26 -4.47
C ILE A 39 14.25 11.10 -5.58
N THR A 40 13.82 12.36 -5.64
CA THR A 40 14.31 13.36 -6.60
C THR A 40 14.95 14.54 -5.85
N ALA A 41 15.39 15.57 -6.57
CA ALA A 41 16.03 16.75 -5.99
C ALA A 41 15.16 17.41 -4.89
N PRO A 42 15.78 18.07 -3.90
CA PRO A 42 15.04 18.73 -2.82
C PRO A 42 14.13 19.83 -3.39
N ARG A 43 12.88 19.89 -2.90
CA ARG A 43 11.89 20.91 -3.29
C ARG A 43 12.21 22.27 -2.69
N THR A 44 12.76 22.29 -1.48
CA THR A 44 13.20 23.51 -0.79
C THR A 44 14.71 23.64 -0.89
N ALA A 45 15.18 24.70 -1.56
CA ALA A 45 16.54 25.18 -1.35
C ALA A 45 16.66 25.53 0.14
N ALA A 46 17.77 25.15 0.78
CA ALA A 46 17.99 25.25 2.22
C ALA A 46 17.77 26.68 2.75
N ALA A 47 16.51 27.04 2.99
CA ALA A 47 16.15 28.26 3.69
C ALA A 47 16.43 27.97 5.17
N GLU A 48 17.26 28.80 5.79
CA GLU A 48 17.80 28.57 7.14
C GLU A 48 16.71 28.33 8.21
N ALA A 49 15.47 28.77 7.95
CA ALA A 49 14.35 28.77 8.88
C ALA A 49 13.53 27.47 8.98
N LEU A 50 13.62 26.51 8.05
CA LEU A 50 12.86 25.25 8.16
C LEU A 50 13.63 24.22 9.00
N PRO A 51 12.94 23.38 9.81
CA PRO A 51 13.58 22.37 10.66
C PRO A 51 14.17 21.19 9.88
N GLY A 52 13.92 21.08 8.58
CA GLY A 52 14.37 19.98 7.73
C GLY A 52 14.42 20.35 6.26
N ILE A 53 14.82 19.39 5.43
CA ILE A 53 14.85 19.49 3.97
C ILE A 53 13.71 18.63 3.42
N GLU A 54 12.91 19.18 2.51
CA GLU A 54 11.82 18.44 1.87
C GLU A 54 12.29 17.88 0.52
N TYR A 55 12.20 16.56 0.38
CA TYR A 55 12.48 15.88 -0.87
C TYR A 55 11.17 15.47 -1.55
N ALA A 56 11.10 15.67 -2.87
CA ALA A 56 10.03 15.08 -3.66
C ALA A 56 10.32 13.59 -3.88
N VAL A 57 9.35 12.75 -3.55
CA VAL A 57 9.38 11.31 -3.80
C VAL A 57 8.30 10.98 -4.81
N THR A 58 8.69 10.41 -5.95
CA THR A 58 7.77 9.84 -6.91
C THR A 58 7.41 8.43 -6.46
N VAL A 59 6.12 8.17 -6.27
CA VAL A 59 5.56 6.84 -5.99
C VAL A 59 4.93 6.32 -7.26
N GLU A 60 5.44 5.20 -7.76
CA GLU A 60 4.95 4.50 -8.94
C GLU A 60 4.16 3.26 -8.51
N ASN A 61 2.94 3.11 -9.03
CA ASN A 61 2.20 1.87 -8.92
C ASN A 61 2.60 0.93 -10.06
N THR A 62 3.26 -0.16 -9.72
CA THR A 62 3.81 -1.16 -10.67
C THR A 62 2.74 -2.14 -11.17
N THR A 63 1.55 -2.11 -10.58
CA THR A 63 0.51 -3.12 -10.75
C THR A 63 -0.60 -2.65 -11.69
N SER A 64 -1.40 -3.60 -12.16
CA SER A 64 -2.61 -3.34 -12.94
C SER A 64 -3.85 -3.02 -12.07
N THR A 65 -3.68 -2.86 -10.76
CA THR A 65 -4.78 -2.56 -9.83
C THR A 65 -4.56 -1.23 -9.13
N THR A 66 -5.64 -0.58 -8.71
CA THR A 66 -5.53 0.66 -7.91
C THR A 66 -5.03 0.30 -6.51
N ILE A 67 -3.98 1.01 -6.09
CA ILE A 67 -3.39 0.87 -4.75
C ILE A 67 -3.74 2.12 -3.95
N HIS A 68 -4.16 1.91 -2.71
CA HIS A 68 -4.30 2.97 -1.74
C HIS A 68 -3.12 2.91 -0.77
N LEU A 69 -2.29 3.94 -0.79
CA LEU A 69 -1.17 4.11 0.13
C LEU A 69 -1.68 4.77 1.42
N ILE A 70 -1.45 4.12 2.55
CA ILE A 70 -1.94 4.55 3.87
C ILE A 70 -0.82 5.25 4.65
N GLN A 71 0.37 4.64 4.67
CA GLN A 71 1.53 5.13 5.40
C GLN A 71 2.80 4.62 4.71
N ALA A 72 3.86 5.44 4.71
CA ALA A 72 5.17 5.05 4.23
C ALA A 72 6.25 5.68 5.13
N ASP A 73 7.12 4.84 5.66
CA ASP A 73 8.16 5.20 6.62
C ASP A 73 9.51 4.81 6.06
N VAL A 74 10.48 5.73 6.17
CA VAL A 74 11.84 5.57 5.69
C VAL A 74 12.72 5.09 6.82
N PHE A 75 13.52 4.08 6.50
CA PHE A 75 14.44 3.45 7.43
C PHE A 75 15.82 3.31 6.80
N VAL A 76 16.86 3.55 7.59
CA VAL A 76 18.26 3.32 7.20
C VAL A 76 18.85 2.15 7.99
N PRO A 77 19.81 1.41 7.43
CA PRO A 77 20.55 0.39 8.18
C PRO A 77 21.31 1.03 9.34
N ALA A 78 21.24 0.45 10.54
CA ALA A 78 22.06 0.92 11.65
C ALA A 78 23.55 0.61 11.38
N LYS A 79 24.41 1.64 11.48
CA LYS A 79 25.84 1.52 11.14
C LYS A 79 26.68 0.72 12.15
N ASP A 80 26.17 0.54 13.37
CA ASP A 80 26.93 -0.01 14.51
C ASP A 80 26.31 -1.29 15.11
N VAL A 81 25.32 -1.89 14.45
CA VAL A 81 24.69 -3.11 14.95
C VAL A 81 25.27 -4.31 14.23
N LYS A 82 25.56 -5.37 14.99
CA LYS A 82 26.13 -6.61 14.43
C LYS A 82 25.26 -7.12 13.28
N PRO A 83 25.86 -7.73 12.24
CA PRO A 83 25.13 -8.19 11.05
C PRO A 83 23.93 -9.09 11.35
N ASP A 84 23.99 -9.79 12.49
CA ASP A 84 23.00 -10.78 12.91
C ASP A 84 21.75 -10.13 13.55
N GLU A 85 21.84 -8.85 13.92
CA GLU A 85 20.75 -8.02 14.44
C GLU A 85 20.54 -6.85 13.47
N ALA A 86 19.87 -7.09 12.34
CA ALA A 86 19.56 -6.05 11.36
C ALA A 86 18.56 -5.02 11.93
N ALA A 87 19.03 -4.17 12.84
CA ALA A 87 18.29 -3.05 13.39
C ALA A 87 18.24 -1.96 12.32
N ASN A 88 17.02 -1.57 11.93
CA ASN A 88 16.81 -0.44 11.05
C ASN A 88 16.46 0.78 11.89
N THR A 89 17.09 1.91 11.62
CA THR A 89 16.80 3.18 12.29
C THR A 89 15.71 3.91 11.50
N TYR A 90 14.61 4.21 12.18
CA TYR A 90 13.57 5.08 11.61
C TYR A 90 14.13 6.49 11.37
N VAL A 91 13.91 7.01 10.16
CA VAL A 91 14.37 8.34 9.76
C VAL A 91 13.21 9.33 9.73
N SER A 92 12.16 9.00 8.96
CA SER A 92 11.03 9.90 8.75
C SER A 92 9.85 9.18 8.09
N SER A 93 8.68 9.80 8.12
CA SER A 93 7.49 9.36 7.39
C SER A 93 7.24 10.26 6.18
N VAL A 94 6.84 9.64 5.07
CA VAL A 94 6.36 10.34 3.89
C VAL A 94 5.04 11.06 4.23
N HIS A 95 4.95 12.34 3.86
CA HIS A 95 3.74 13.12 4.01
C HIS A 95 2.69 12.69 2.97
N ILE A 96 1.69 11.95 3.44
CA ILE A 96 0.53 11.53 2.66
C ILE A 96 -0.60 12.52 2.95
N PRO A 97 -1.21 13.14 1.91
CA PRO A 97 -2.32 14.06 2.11
C PRO A 97 -3.47 13.37 2.85
N TYR A 98 -3.92 13.98 3.94
CA TYR A 98 -5.04 13.48 4.72
C TYR A 98 -6.38 13.73 4.02
N SER A 99 -7.18 12.68 3.83
CA SER A 99 -8.55 12.81 3.33
C SER A 99 -9.54 12.78 4.49
N ALA A 100 -10.06 13.95 4.88
CA ALA A 100 -11.06 14.06 5.94
C ALA A 100 -12.33 13.24 5.67
N SER A 101 -12.71 13.07 4.40
CA SER A 101 -13.85 12.23 4.00
C SER A 101 -13.62 10.73 4.15
N ALA A 102 -12.36 10.27 4.08
CA ALA A 102 -12.00 8.86 4.23
C ALA A 102 -11.60 8.49 5.66
N GLY A 103 -11.49 9.47 6.57
CA GLY A 103 -11.07 9.27 7.96
C GLY A 103 -9.63 8.76 8.14
N THR A 104 -8.87 8.61 7.06
CA THR A 104 -7.51 8.06 7.03
C THR A 104 -6.64 8.80 6.00
N PRO A 105 -5.32 8.97 6.24
CA PRO A 105 -4.41 9.41 5.20
C PRO A 105 -4.42 8.35 4.09
N LEU A 106 -4.82 8.77 2.89
CA LEU A 106 -5.00 7.84 1.78
C LEU A 106 -4.63 8.54 0.48
N THR A 107 -3.51 8.12 -0.11
CA THR A 107 -3.21 8.47 -1.50
C THR A 107 -3.68 7.34 -2.40
N VAL A 108 -4.59 7.65 -3.31
CA VAL A 108 -5.07 6.70 -4.33
C VAL A 108 -4.14 6.78 -5.53
N ILE A 109 -3.49 5.67 -5.87
CA ILE A 109 -2.54 5.57 -6.98
C ILE A 109 -3.14 4.62 -8.04
N PRO A 110 -3.67 5.15 -9.16
CA PRO A 110 -4.19 4.34 -10.25
C PRO A 110 -3.18 3.32 -10.81
N PRO A 111 -3.65 2.28 -11.53
CA PRO A 111 -2.78 1.31 -12.19
C PRO A 111 -1.72 1.97 -13.07
N HIS A 112 -0.47 1.51 -13.00
CA HIS A 112 0.64 1.99 -13.85
C HIS A 112 0.83 3.51 -13.86
N SER A 113 0.43 4.17 -12.79
CA SER A 113 0.51 5.63 -12.66
C SER A 113 1.50 6.02 -11.58
N THR A 114 1.85 7.31 -11.58
CA THR A 114 2.76 7.90 -10.61
C THR A 114 2.08 9.04 -9.87
N CYS A 115 2.41 9.22 -8.60
CA CYS A 115 2.09 10.42 -7.84
C CYS A 115 3.32 10.94 -7.10
N GLU A 116 3.34 12.23 -6.81
CA GLU A 116 4.42 12.85 -6.02
C GLU A 116 3.96 13.05 -4.58
N VAL A 117 4.82 12.66 -3.64
CA VAL A 117 4.64 12.84 -2.20
C VAL A 117 5.90 13.52 -1.64
N VAL A 118 5.79 14.08 -0.44
CA VAL A 118 6.91 14.81 0.18
C VAL A 118 7.52 13.97 1.28
N LEU A 119 8.84 13.83 1.27
CA LEU A 119 9.62 13.24 2.34
C LEU A 119 10.36 14.37 3.10
N PRO A 120 9.87 14.77 4.28
CA PRO A 120 10.63 15.67 5.14
C PRO A 120 11.79 14.90 5.78
N LEU A 121 13.02 15.40 5.65
CA LEU A 121 14.19 14.84 6.32
C LEU A 121 14.76 15.84 7.34
N PRO A 122 15.21 15.37 8.52
CA PRO A 122 16.00 16.20 9.42
C PRO A 122 17.29 16.69 8.74
N LYS A 123 17.81 17.86 9.14
CA LYS A 123 18.99 18.48 8.51
C LYS A 123 20.24 17.60 8.60
N GLU A 124 20.33 16.72 9.59
CA GLU A 124 21.45 15.78 9.74
C GLU A 124 21.45 14.64 8.70
N PHE A 125 20.35 14.42 7.97
CA PHE A 125 20.28 13.41 6.92
C PHE A 125 20.49 14.03 5.53
N SER A 126 21.58 13.62 4.88
CA SER A 126 21.83 13.91 3.47
C SER A 126 21.33 12.77 2.57
N LEU A 127 21.25 13.01 1.26
CA LEU A 127 20.96 11.95 0.27
C LEU A 127 21.95 10.78 0.36
N GLU A 128 23.20 11.02 0.74
CA GLU A 128 24.18 9.95 0.90
C GLU A 128 23.84 9.02 2.06
N ASN A 129 23.21 9.55 3.12
CA ASN A 129 22.72 8.74 4.24
C ASN A 129 21.56 7.82 3.84
N LEU A 130 20.91 8.09 2.70
CA LEU A 130 19.76 7.34 2.23
C LEU A 130 20.11 6.27 1.18
N LYS A 131 21.37 6.14 0.73
CA LYS A 131 21.72 5.23 -0.38
C LYS A 131 21.30 3.78 -0.16
N ASP A 132 21.31 3.34 1.10
CA ASP A 132 20.89 1.99 1.51
C ASP A 132 19.54 2.00 2.25
N ALA A 133 18.79 3.11 2.15
CA ALA A 133 17.50 3.23 2.79
C ALA A 133 16.45 2.34 2.11
N HIS A 134 15.47 1.94 2.90
CA HIS A 134 14.27 1.29 2.42
C HIS A 134 13.04 1.99 2.96
N ILE A 135 11.94 1.86 2.23
CA ILE A 135 10.63 2.30 2.66
C ILE A 135 9.84 1.09 3.11
N SER A 136 9.37 1.11 4.36
CA SER A 136 8.33 0.21 4.83
C SER A 136 7.00 0.95 4.71
N TYR A 137 6.00 0.33 4.09
CA TYR A 137 4.73 1.00 3.83
C TYR A 137 3.54 0.08 4.01
N PHE A 138 2.41 0.71 4.36
CA PHE A 138 1.11 0.08 4.46
C PHE A 138 0.27 0.46 3.26
N SER A 139 -0.28 -0.54 2.58
CA SER A 139 -1.15 -0.32 1.43
C SER A 139 -2.37 -1.23 1.45
N THR A 140 -3.35 -0.93 0.61
CA THR A 140 -4.48 -1.83 0.36
C THR A 140 -4.90 -1.69 -1.09
N SER A 141 -5.25 -2.82 -1.72
CA SER A 141 -5.85 -2.81 -3.05
C SER A 141 -7.29 -2.29 -2.99
N ARG A 142 -7.79 -1.73 -4.10
CA ARG A 142 -9.20 -1.30 -4.20
C ARG A 142 -10.18 -2.44 -3.88
N SER A 143 -9.89 -3.66 -4.35
CA SER A 143 -10.71 -4.84 -4.10
C SER A 143 -10.78 -5.16 -2.59
N LYS A 144 -9.62 -5.18 -1.92
CA LYS A 144 -9.53 -5.44 -0.48
C LYS A 144 -10.21 -4.36 0.35
N ALA A 145 -10.03 -3.09 -0.02
CA ALA A 145 -10.74 -1.96 0.61
C ALA A 145 -12.27 -2.05 0.43
N ALA A 146 -12.75 -2.46 -0.74
CA ALA A 146 -14.19 -2.64 -0.98
C ALA A 146 -14.79 -3.75 -0.10
N ILE A 147 -14.10 -4.89 0.02
CA ILE A 147 -14.54 -5.98 0.92
C ILE A 147 -14.49 -5.52 2.37
N TYR A 148 -13.43 -4.84 2.80
CA TYR A 148 -13.35 -4.27 4.15
C TYR A 148 -14.55 -3.39 4.48
N ASN A 149 -14.88 -2.44 3.59
CA ASN A 149 -16.02 -1.56 3.76
C ASN A 149 -17.35 -2.32 3.79
N ALA A 150 -17.51 -3.33 2.93
CA ALA A 150 -18.70 -4.18 2.94
C ALA A 150 -18.84 -4.97 4.25
N VAL A 151 -17.75 -5.56 4.76
CA VAL A 151 -17.75 -6.28 6.04
C VAL A 151 -18.03 -5.34 7.20
N VAL A 152 -17.42 -4.15 7.25
CA VAL A 152 -17.69 -3.13 8.27
C VAL A 152 -19.16 -2.70 8.22
N HIS A 153 -19.71 -2.48 7.03
CA HIS A 153 -21.13 -2.15 6.88
C HIS A 153 -22.03 -3.28 7.38
N LEU A 154 -21.77 -4.52 6.96
CA LEU A 154 -22.52 -5.70 7.39
C LEU A 154 -22.47 -5.91 8.91
N ARG A 155 -21.31 -5.70 9.54
CA ARG A 155 -21.17 -5.74 11.01
C ARG A 155 -22.03 -4.69 11.70
N LYS A 156 -22.13 -3.48 11.12
CA LYS A 156 -22.98 -2.40 11.64
C LYS A 156 -24.47 -2.70 11.44
N THR A 157 -24.86 -3.21 10.28
CA THR A 157 -26.27 -3.47 9.96
C THR A 157 -26.82 -4.75 10.58
N LEU A 158 -25.97 -5.77 10.76
CA LEU A 158 -26.36 -7.10 11.20
C LEU A 158 -25.38 -7.63 12.28
N PRO A 159 -25.34 -7.01 13.47
CA PRO A 159 -24.38 -7.36 14.51
C PRO A 159 -24.55 -8.81 15.04
N SER A 160 -25.72 -9.41 14.85
CA SER A 160 -26.01 -10.80 15.26
C SER A 160 -25.26 -11.86 14.45
N LEU A 161 -24.77 -11.53 13.24
CA LEU A 161 -24.18 -12.49 12.31
C LEU A 161 -22.79 -13.03 12.73
N LYS A 162 -22.20 -12.58 13.85
CA LYS A 162 -20.87 -12.99 14.34
C LYS A 162 -19.89 -13.21 13.18
N LEU A 163 -19.60 -12.14 12.43
CA LEU A 163 -18.82 -12.20 11.18
C LEU A 163 -17.30 -12.31 11.41
N ASP A 164 -16.83 -12.16 12.65
CA ASP A 164 -15.41 -12.17 13.01
C ASP A 164 -14.64 -13.45 12.63
N PRO A 165 -15.17 -14.68 12.82
CA PRO A 165 -14.48 -15.90 12.38
C PRO A 165 -14.47 -16.08 10.86
N LEU A 166 -15.38 -15.42 10.12
CA LEU A 166 -15.45 -15.50 8.65
C LEU A 166 -14.50 -14.52 7.96
N PHE A 167 -14.18 -13.41 8.62
CA PHE A 167 -13.29 -12.37 8.11
C PHE A 167 -12.27 -11.98 9.20
N PRO A 168 -11.34 -12.88 9.54
CA PRO A 168 -10.29 -12.58 10.50
C PRO A 168 -9.41 -11.45 9.93
N TYR A 169 -9.33 -10.36 10.69
CA TYR A 169 -8.47 -9.19 10.51
C TYR A 169 -8.03 -8.90 9.06
N LEU A 170 -8.85 -8.12 8.34
CA LEU A 170 -8.49 -7.48 7.08
C LEU A 170 -7.49 -6.34 7.34
N ALA A 171 -6.26 -6.69 7.71
CA ALA A 171 -5.18 -5.72 7.89
C ALA A 171 -4.72 -5.16 6.54
N PRO A 172 -4.22 -3.91 6.49
CA PRO A 172 -3.41 -3.44 5.37
C PRO A 172 -2.26 -4.39 5.08
N ASP A 173 -1.83 -4.43 3.82
CA ASP A 173 -0.63 -5.16 3.43
C ASP A 173 0.60 -4.34 3.80
N THR A 174 1.57 -5.00 4.42
CA THR A 174 2.86 -4.40 4.79
C THR A 174 3.89 -4.81 3.77
N HIS A 175 4.58 -3.84 3.19
CA HIS A 175 5.61 -4.06 2.20
C HIS A 175 6.89 -3.33 2.60
N ARG A 176 8.01 -3.79 2.04
CA ARG A 176 9.33 -3.19 2.20
C ARG A 176 10.01 -3.15 0.85
N THR A 177 10.46 -1.98 0.43
CA THR A 177 11.12 -1.79 -0.87
C THR A 177 12.31 -0.84 -0.74
N PRO A 178 13.40 -1.03 -1.50
CA PRO A 178 14.51 -0.08 -1.51
C PRO A 178 14.04 1.30 -1.98
N LEU A 179 14.65 2.35 -1.43
CA LEU A 179 14.47 3.72 -1.92
C LEU A 179 15.39 3.93 -3.12
N GLU A 180 14.82 4.15 -4.30
CA GLU A 180 15.57 4.42 -5.52
C GLU A 180 15.91 5.91 -5.65
N PHE A 181 16.98 6.23 -6.38
CA PHE A 181 17.43 7.61 -6.66
C PHE A 181 17.36 7.87 -8.17
N GLN A 182 16.84 9.04 -8.55
CA GLN A 182 16.76 9.47 -9.95
C GLN A 182 17.91 10.41 -10.33
#